data_AF-A0A953JKP0-F1
#
_entry.id   AF-A0A953JKP0-F1
#
_cell.length_a   1.000
_cell.length_b   1.000
_cell.length_c   1.000
_cell.angle_alpha   90.00
_cell.angle_beta   90.00
_cell.angle_gamma   90.00
#
_symmetry.space_group_name_H-M   'P 1'
#
loop_
_entity.id
_entity.type
_entity.pdbx_description
1 polymer ?
#
loop_
_entity_poly.entity_id
_entity_poly.type
_entity_poly.pdbx_seq_one_letter_code
_entity_poly.pdbx_strand_id
1 'polypeptide(L)'
;WSQPLGAYREAAFWNSDRKITLFRDAMNHPYWAGYKGPISQASGAVNADYVLVQMCAAVASGQQTPEAAAREAERRARRVYRT
;
A
#
# COMPACT_ATOMS: atom_id res chain seq x y z
N TRP A 1 5.69 3.67 -6.55
CA TRP A 1 5.51 3.59 -8.00
C TRP A 1 6.88 3.74 -8.65
N SER A 2 7.26 2.82 -9.52
CA SER A 2 8.52 2.88 -10.28
C SER A 2 8.17 2.95 -11.78
N GLN A 3 9.20 3.05 -12.61
CA GLN A 3 9.11 3.14 -14.05
C GLN A 3 8.61 1.81 -14.68
N PRO A 4 7.69 1.84 -15.67
CA PRO A 4 7.15 0.61 -16.29
C PRO A 4 7.87 0.20 -17.59
N LEU A 5 8.83 0.99 -18.08
CA LEU A 5 9.49 0.79 -19.37
C LEU A 5 10.67 -0.19 -19.24
N GLY A 6 10.53 -1.37 -19.86
CA GLY A 6 11.58 -2.39 -19.87
C GLY A 6 12.95 -1.86 -20.33
N ALA A 7 13.00 -1.02 -21.38
CA ALA A 7 14.24 -0.44 -21.88
C ALA A 7 14.88 0.57 -20.90
N TYR A 8 14.08 1.28 -20.10
CA TYR A 8 14.61 2.24 -19.13
C TYR A 8 15.34 1.55 -17.97
N ARG A 9 15.13 0.24 -17.78
CA ARG A 9 15.93 -0.59 -16.87
C ARG A 9 17.42 -0.57 -17.18
N GLU A 10 17.78 -0.45 -18.46
CA GLU A 10 19.16 -0.48 -18.95
C GLU A 10 19.83 0.90 -18.92
N ALA A 11 19.11 1.94 -18.47
CA ALA A 11 19.66 3.29 -18.38
C ALA A 11 20.85 3.34 -17.40
N ALA A 12 21.95 3.99 -17.82
CA ALA A 12 23.17 4.15 -17.02
C ALA A 12 22.91 4.81 -15.65
N PHE A 13 21.84 5.62 -15.55
CA PHE A 13 21.34 6.21 -14.31
C PHE A 13 21.27 5.20 -13.15
N TRP A 14 20.77 3.98 -13.36
CA TRP A 14 20.57 3.00 -12.29
C TRP A 14 21.86 2.53 -11.61
N ASN A 15 23.00 2.67 -12.29
CA ASN A 15 24.31 2.29 -11.79
C ASN A 15 25.12 3.49 -11.27
N SER A 16 24.56 4.71 -11.30
CA SER A 16 25.24 5.91 -10.82
C SER A 16 25.37 5.96 -9.29
N ASP A 17 24.44 5.35 -8.54
CA ASP A 17 24.49 5.20 -7.08
C ASP A 17 23.92 3.83 -6.67
N ARG A 18 24.63 3.10 -5.81
CA ARG A 18 24.17 1.81 -5.27
C ARG A 18 22.84 1.92 -4.50
N LYS A 19 22.55 3.08 -3.91
CA LYS A 19 21.29 3.34 -3.21
C LYS A 19 20.09 3.33 -4.15
N ILE A 20 20.28 3.77 -5.40
CA ILE A 20 19.17 3.85 -6.36
C ILE A 20 19.01 2.59 -7.21
N THR A 21 20.06 1.77 -7.32
CA THR A 21 20.03 0.50 -8.06
C THR A 21 18.89 -0.42 -7.60
N LEU A 22 18.55 -0.43 -6.31
CA LEU A 22 17.45 -1.24 -5.77
C LEU A 22 16.08 -0.87 -6.38
N PHE A 23 15.86 0.40 -6.74
CA PHE A 23 14.56 0.86 -7.25
C PHE A 23 14.34 0.54 -8.73
N ARG A 24 15.39 0.17 -9.46
CA ARG A 24 15.36 -0.19 -10.89
C ARG A 24 14.29 -1.24 -11.18
N ASP A 25 14.25 -2.29 -10.36
CA ASP A 25 13.43 -3.48 -10.54
C ASP A 25 12.14 -3.45 -9.71
N ALA A 26 11.82 -2.33 -9.03
CA ALA A 26 10.71 -2.27 -8.09
C ALA A 26 9.33 -2.52 -8.72
N MET A 27 9.14 -2.27 -10.01
CA MET A 27 7.89 -2.60 -10.73
C MET A 27 7.75 -4.09 -11.08
N ASN A 28 8.84 -4.88 -11.02
CA ASN A 28 8.80 -6.32 -11.26
C ASN A 28 8.37 -7.13 -10.03
N HIS A 29 8.08 -6.46 -8.92
CA HIS A 29 7.70 -7.12 -7.68
C HIS A 29 6.31 -7.78 -7.84
N PRO A 30 6.17 -9.09 -7.62
CA PRO A 30 4.91 -9.81 -7.88
C PRO A 30 3.85 -9.59 -6.79
N TYR A 31 4.20 -8.85 -5.74
CA TYR A 31 3.33 -8.67 -4.58
C TYR A 31 2.43 -7.46 -4.76
N TRP A 32 1.14 -7.68 -4.54
CA TRP A 32 0.15 -6.63 -4.44
C TRP A 32 0.29 -5.91 -3.10
N ALA A 33 -0.09 -4.62 -3.05
CA ALA A 33 -0.09 -3.84 -1.81
C ALA A 33 -1.11 -4.35 -0.76
N GLY A 34 -1.91 -5.35 -1.09
CA GLY A 34 -2.89 -5.99 -0.23
C GLY A 34 -3.48 -7.23 -0.89
N TYR A 35 -4.62 -7.70 -0.38
CA TYR A 35 -5.36 -8.80 -1.00
C TYR A 35 -5.80 -8.42 -2.42
N LYS A 36 -5.83 -9.39 -3.34
CA LYS A 36 -6.26 -9.21 -4.73
C LYS A 36 -7.79 -9.04 -4.81
N GLY A 37 -8.28 -7.91 -4.32
CA GLY A 37 -9.68 -7.50 -4.42
C GLY A 37 -10.01 -6.83 -5.76
N PRO A 38 -11.30 -6.73 -6.13
CA PRO A 38 -11.72 -5.98 -7.30
C PRO A 38 -11.41 -4.48 -7.12
N ILE A 39 -11.04 -3.81 -8.21
CA ILE A 39 -10.94 -2.35 -8.25
C ILE A 39 -12.38 -1.81 -8.31
N SER A 40 -12.85 -1.25 -7.20
CA SER A 40 -14.20 -0.71 -7.05
C SER A 40 -14.20 0.64 -6.33
N GLN A 41 -15.30 1.40 -6.44
CA GLN A 41 -15.48 2.65 -5.71
C GLN A 41 -15.31 2.45 -4.19
N ALA A 42 -15.89 1.38 -3.64
CA ALA A 42 -15.74 1.05 -2.22
C ALA A 42 -14.26 0.80 -1.83
N SER A 43 -13.52 0.04 -2.64
CA SER A 43 -12.08 -0.17 -2.39
C SER A 43 -11.28 1.13 -2.46
N GLY A 44 -11.64 2.02 -3.38
CA GLY A 44 -11.04 3.35 -3.50
C GLY A 44 -11.35 4.24 -2.28
N ALA A 45 -12.60 4.21 -1.80
CA ALA A 45 -13.02 4.98 -0.62
C ALA A 45 -12.31 4.50 0.66
N VAL A 46 -12.19 3.18 0.89
CA VAL A 46 -11.43 2.65 2.04
C VAL A 46 -9.95 3.10 2.00
N ASN A 47 -9.35 3.13 0.81
CA ASN A 47 -7.99 3.61 0.64
C ASN A 47 -7.88 5.13 0.88
N ALA A 48 -8.78 5.92 0.30
CA ALA A 48 -8.82 7.38 0.43
C ALA A 48 -9.05 7.83 1.90
N ASP A 49 -9.84 7.08 2.65
CA ASP A 49 -10.08 7.33 4.08
C ASP A 49 -8.95 6.83 4.99
N TYR A 50 -7.86 6.30 4.40
CA TYR A 50 -6.67 5.82 5.09
C TYR A 50 -6.97 4.78 6.17
N VAL A 51 -7.99 3.92 5.96
CA VAL A 51 -8.50 3.02 7.01
C VAL A 51 -7.39 2.13 7.59
N LEU A 52 -6.56 1.51 6.75
CA LEU A 52 -5.45 0.67 7.20
C LEU A 52 -4.28 1.48 7.77
N VAL A 53 -4.01 2.67 7.25
CA VAL A 53 -2.93 3.53 7.77
C VAL A 53 -3.27 3.98 9.19
N GLN A 54 -4.53 4.36 9.43
CA GLN A 54 -4.98 4.75 10.76
C GLN A 54 -5.01 3.56 11.74
N MET A 55 -5.31 2.36 11.26
CA MET A 55 -5.17 1.14 12.06
C MET A 55 -3.74 0.98 12.58
N CYS A 56 -2.75 1.07 11.71
CA CYS A 56 -1.34 0.95 12.11
C CYS A 56 -0.89 2.13 12.98
N ALA A 57 -1.32 3.36 12.67
CA ALA A 57 -0.97 4.55 13.43
C ALA A 57 -1.49 4.49 14.88
N ALA A 58 -2.71 3.99 15.08
CA ALA A 58 -3.29 3.83 16.42
C ALA A 58 -2.48 2.85 17.29
N VAL A 59 -1.95 1.79 16.69
CA VAL A 59 -1.07 0.83 17.38
C VAL A 59 0.30 1.44 17.65
N ALA A 60 0.93 2.02 16.62
CA ALA A 60 2.28 2.57 16.71
C ALA A 60 2.38 3.74 17.71
N SER A 61 1.30 4.49 17.89
CA SER A 61 1.21 5.59 18.87
C SER A 61 0.75 5.14 20.27
N GLY A 62 0.42 3.86 20.46
CA GLY A 62 -0.08 3.35 21.75
C GLY A 62 -1.52 3.74 22.08
N GLN A 63 -2.29 4.27 21.13
CA GLN A 63 -3.70 4.61 21.33
C GLN A 63 -4.61 3.38 21.45
N GLN A 64 -4.25 2.27 20.80
CA GLN A 64 -5.04 1.04 20.79
C GLN A 64 -4.13 -0.20 20.76
N THR A 65 -4.62 -1.33 21.28
CA THR A 65 -3.97 -2.63 21.02
C THR A 65 -4.13 -3.03 19.55
N PRO A 66 -3.26 -3.89 19.01
CA PRO A 66 -3.39 -4.39 17.64
C PRO A 66 -4.79 -4.94 17.31
N GLU A 67 -5.38 -5.73 18.22
CA GLU A 67 -6.69 -6.36 18.02
C GLU A 67 -7.82 -5.32 18.03
N ALA A 68 -7.71 -4.29 18.88
CA ALA A 68 -8.70 -3.23 18.95
C ALA A 68 -8.68 -2.35 17.70
N ALA A 69 -7.48 -1.99 17.23
CA ALA A 69 -7.32 -1.22 16.00
C ALA A 69 -7.82 -2.00 14.77
N ALA A 70 -7.50 -3.30 14.68
CA ALA A 70 -7.97 -4.16 13.59
C ALA A 70 -9.50 -4.26 13.55
N ARG A 71 -10.15 -4.46 14.72
CA ARG A 71 -11.62 -4.47 14.82
C ARG A 71 -12.25 -3.16 14.38
N GLU A 72 -11.67 -2.01 14.75
CA GLU A 72 -12.19 -0.71 14.31
C GLU A 72 -12.02 -0.49 12.80
N ALA A 73 -10.85 -0.82 12.25
CA ALA A 73 -10.60 -0.74 10.82
C ALA A 73 -11.58 -1.62 10.02
N GLU A 74 -11.86 -2.83 10.49
CA GLU A 74 -12.87 -3.72 9.91
C GLU A 74 -14.27 -3.10 9.95
N ARG A 75 -14.69 -2.52 11.08
CA ARG A 75 -16.00 -1.83 11.19
C ARG A 75 -16.13 -0.71 10.16
N ARG A 76 -15.10 0.12 10.03
CA ARG A 76 -15.06 1.23 9.06
C ARG A 76 -15.13 0.71 7.63
N ALA A 77 -14.33 -0.29 7.28
CA ALA A 77 -14.37 -0.91 5.95
C ALA A 77 -15.75 -1.51 5.65
N ARG A 78 -16.32 -2.30 6.56
CA ARG A 78 -17.68 -2.88 6.42
C ARG A 78 -18.77 -1.83 6.23
N ARG A 79 -18.60 -0.60 6.74
CA ARG A 79 -19.55 0.49 6.49
C ARG A 79 -19.47 0.96 5.03
N VAL A 80 -18.27 1.13 4.50
CA VAL A 80 -18.05 1.55 3.11
C VAL A 80 -18.55 0.49 2.11
N TYR A 81 -18.37 -0.80 2.40
CA TYR A 81 -18.84 -1.88 1.53
C TYR A 81 -20.35 -2.18 1.62
N ARG A 82 -21.09 -1.51 2.52
CA ARG A 82 -22.56 -1.64 2.61
C ARG A 82 -23.31 -0.65 1.72
N THR A 83 -22.63 0.40 1.29
CA THR A 83 -23.09 1.39 0.29
C THR A 83 -22.74 0.93 -1.11
#